data_AF-A0A0G0UKW3-F1
#
_entry.id   AF-A0A0G0UKW3-F1
#
_cell.length_a   1.000
_cell.length_b   1.000
_cell.length_c   1.000
_cell.angle_alpha   90.00
_cell.angle_beta   90.00
_cell.angle_gamma   90.00
#
_symmetry.space_group_name_H-M   'P 1'
#
loop_
_entity.id
_entity.type
_entity.pdbx_description
1 polymer ?
#
loop_
_entity_poly.entity_id
_entity_poly.type
_entity_poly.pdbx_seq_one_letter_code
_entity_poly.pdbx_strand_id
1 'polypeptide(L)'
;MPSARSLLSKIYHLKSGFTLIELLVVISIIAILISAAMVSFSVAQTKGRDGKRKADLKGIQQALEQYYQANGHYPVTSGGKMQCNTTTDTTTVTSWGGTFICGGTTYMKPVPKDPAFDPSSNKDYYYDSAGSNSYKLSATVENKNDSENTDNPNYSLNPTLPCDPTVNGRTYCVINP
;
A
#
# COMPACT_ATOMS: atom_id res chain seq x y z
N MET A 1 -33.22 7.59 79.37
CA MET A 1 -31.87 7.02 79.37
C MET A 1 -31.79 5.90 78.33
N PRO A 2 -31.20 6.11 77.13
CA PRO A 2 -30.84 5.04 76.21
C PRO A 2 -29.36 4.63 76.38
N SER A 3 -29.13 3.34 76.14
CA SER A 3 -27.96 2.53 76.48
C SER A 3 -26.74 2.74 75.57
N ALA A 4 -25.56 2.83 76.19
CA ALA A 4 -24.25 3.04 75.59
C ALA A 4 -23.60 1.76 75.00
N ARG A 5 -24.31 1.04 74.11
CA ARG A 5 -23.81 -0.22 73.49
C ARG A 5 -23.84 -0.26 71.96
N SER A 6 -23.69 0.89 71.29
CA SER A 6 -23.56 0.94 69.83
C SER A 6 -22.30 1.69 69.39
N LEU A 7 -21.20 1.47 70.11
CA LEU A 7 -19.89 2.00 69.75
C LEU A 7 -19.00 0.85 69.29
N LEU A 8 -18.39 1.06 68.12
CA LEU A 8 -17.17 0.42 67.63
C LEU A 8 -17.30 -0.93 66.92
N SER A 9 -17.90 -0.89 65.75
CA SER A 9 -17.45 -1.75 64.64
C SER A 9 -17.51 -0.96 63.33
N LYS A 10 -16.71 0.11 63.26
CA LYS A 10 -16.29 0.66 61.98
C LYS A 10 -15.26 -0.33 61.45
N ILE A 11 -15.71 -1.28 60.64
CA ILE A 11 -14.87 -2.20 59.89
C ILE A 11 -13.95 -1.31 59.04
N TYR A 12 -12.69 -1.14 59.48
CA TYR A 12 -11.66 -0.52 58.64
C TYR A 12 -11.43 -1.49 57.48
N HIS A 13 -12.09 -1.24 56.36
CA HIS A 13 -11.66 -1.80 55.09
C HIS A 13 -10.26 -1.26 54.82
N LEU A 14 -9.25 -2.07 55.12
CA LEU A 14 -7.90 -1.89 54.63
C LEU A 14 -7.99 -2.00 53.11
N LYS A 15 -8.25 -0.87 52.44
CA LYS A 15 -8.08 -0.76 51.00
C LYS A 15 -6.58 -0.97 50.76
N SER A 16 -6.22 -2.17 50.33
CA SER A 16 -4.87 -2.46 49.86
C SER A 16 -4.62 -1.58 48.64
N GLY A 17 -3.79 -0.55 48.80
CA GLY A 17 -3.30 0.27 47.70
C GLY A 17 -2.15 -0.42 46.98
N PHE A 18 -2.01 -0.18 45.68
CA PHE A 18 -0.82 -0.60 44.95
C PHE A 18 0.43 0.06 45.53
N THR A 19 1.50 -0.70 45.65
CA THR A 19 2.81 -0.18 46.05
C THR A 19 3.47 0.56 44.88
N LEU A 20 4.34 1.53 45.18
CA LEU A 20 5.10 2.25 44.15
C LEU A 20 5.98 1.31 43.31
N ILE A 21 6.50 0.24 43.93
CA ILE A 21 7.32 -0.74 43.24
C ILE A 21 6.49 -1.61 42.27
N GLU A 22 5.26 -1.97 42.63
CA GLU A 22 4.36 -2.70 41.73
C GLU A 22 4.03 -1.89 40.48
N LEU A 23 3.74 -0.59 40.66
CA LEU A 23 3.49 0.28 39.52
C LEU A 23 4.74 0.45 38.65
N LEU A 24 5.92 0.55 39.27
CA LEU A 24 7.20 0.71 38.57
C LEU A 24 7.54 -0.52 37.71
N VAL A 25 7.33 -1.72 38.23
CA VAL A 25 7.55 -2.96 37.48
C VAL A 25 6.56 -3.10 36.32
N VAL A 26 5.31 -2.69 36.50
CA VAL A 26 4.31 -2.78 35.42
C VAL A 26 4.65 -1.85 34.26
N ILE A 27 4.99 -0.59 34.53
CA ILE A 27 5.35 0.35 33.45
C ILE A 27 6.65 -0.05 32.75
N SER A 28 7.60 -0.69 33.45
CA SER A 28 8.85 -1.16 32.84
C SER A 28 8.59 -2.32 31.89
N ILE A 29 7.72 -3.27 32.27
CA ILE A 29 7.32 -4.39 31.39
C ILE A 29 6.56 -3.85 30.16
N ILE A 30 5.62 -2.92 30.36
CA ILE A 30 4.88 -2.29 29.25
C ILE A 30 5.84 -1.61 28.27
N ALA A 31 6.84 -0.87 28.76
CA ALA A 31 7.82 -0.21 27.91
C ALA A 31 8.61 -1.20 27.04
N ILE A 32 9.03 -2.33 27.62
CA ILE A 32 9.74 -3.39 26.88
C ILE A 32 8.84 -3.98 25.80
N LEU A 33 7.59 -4.33 26.12
CA LEU A 33 6.64 -4.90 25.17
C LEU A 33 6.33 -3.93 24.01
N ILE A 34 6.14 -2.65 24.30
CA ILE A 34 5.87 -1.62 23.27
C ILE A 34 7.04 -1.52 22.29
N SER A 35 8.29 -1.51 22.78
CA SER A 35 9.46 -1.38 21.91
C SER A 35 9.57 -2.52 20.89
N ALA A 36 9.33 -3.77 21.31
CA ALA A 36 9.30 -4.92 20.40
C ALA A 36 8.11 -4.86 19.44
N ALA A 37 6.93 -4.45 19.93
CA ALA A 37 5.72 -4.35 19.11
C ALA A 37 5.86 -3.31 17.98
N MET A 38 6.53 -2.18 18.24
CA MET A 38 6.73 -1.12 17.25
C MET A 38 7.51 -1.59 16.02
N VAL A 39 8.59 -2.37 16.22
CA VAL A 39 9.39 -2.91 15.10
C VAL A 39 8.57 -3.88 14.26
N SER A 40 7.85 -4.79 14.92
CA SER A 40 6.97 -5.76 14.25
C SER A 40 5.87 -5.06 13.44
N PHE A 41 5.25 -4.04 14.03
CA PHE A 41 4.20 -3.26 13.38
C PHE A 41 4.69 -2.52 12.13
N SER A 42 5.88 -1.92 12.18
CA SER A 42 6.48 -1.24 11.01
C SER A 42 6.66 -2.21 9.84
N VAL A 43 7.23 -3.39 10.10
CA VAL A 43 7.40 -4.44 9.07
C VAL A 43 6.06 -4.91 8.51
N ALA A 44 5.05 -5.09 9.38
CA ALA A 44 3.72 -5.49 8.96
C ALA A 44 3.06 -4.44 8.05
N GLN A 45 3.20 -3.15 8.36
CA GLN A 45 2.71 -2.08 7.50
C GLN A 45 3.39 -2.07 6.13
N THR A 46 4.73 -2.20 6.08
CA THR A 46 5.49 -2.25 4.83
C THR A 46 4.99 -3.40 3.93
N LYS A 47 4.87 -4.60 4.50
CA LYS A 47 4.32 -5.76 3.77
C LYS A 47 2.88 -5.54 3.31
N GLY A 48 2.05 -4.90 4.14
CA GLY A 48 0.67 -4.55 3.78
C GLY A 48 0.60 -3.58 2.60
N ARG A 49 1.45 -2.54 2.59
CA ARG A 49 1.53 -1.59 1.47
C ARG A 49 2.03 -2.27 0.19
N ASP A 50 3.06 -3.11 0.28
CA ASP A 50 3.56 -3.85 -0.88
C ASP A 50 2.51 -4.82 -1.45
N GLY A 51 1.78 -5.53 -0.58
CA GLY A 51 0.65 -6.37 -1.01
C GLY A 51 -0.44 -5.58 -1.70
N LYS A 52 -0.76 -4.39 -1.19
CA LYS A 52 -1.72 -3.45 -1.81
C LYS A 52 -1.24 -2.98 -3.19
N ARG A 53 0.04 -2.60 -3.35
CA ARG A 53 0.62 -2.23 -4.65
C ARG A 53 0.48 -3.34 -5.68
N LYS A 54 0.81 -4.58 -5.31
CA LYS A 54 0.69 -5.74 -6.21
C LYS A 54 -0.76 -5.98 -6.63
N ALA A 55 -1.71 -5.87 -5.69
CA ALA A 55 -3.14 -5.98 -5.99
C ALA A 55 -3.64 -4.86 -6.89
N ASP A 56 -3.15 -3.64 -6.68
CA ASP A 56 -3.51 -2.46 -7.47
C ASP A 56 -3.05 -2.58 -8.92
N LEU A 57 -1.81 -3.00 -9.16
CA LEU A 57 -1.32 -3.23 -10.52
C LEU A 57 -2.12 -4.31 -11.25
N LYS A 58 -2.58 -5.36 -10.56
CA LYS A 58 -3.48 -6.37 -11.14
C LYS A 58 -4.85 -5.79 -11.50
N GLY A 59 -5.42 -4.93 -10.65
CA GLY A 59 -6.67 -4.23 -10.95
C GLY A 59 -6.54 -3.30 -12.15
N ILE A 60 -5.42 -2.58 -12.26
CA ILE A 60 -5.15 -1.71 -13.42
C ILE A 60 -4.94 -2.55 -14.68
N GLN A 61 -4.24 -3.68 -14.62
CA GLN A 61 -4.10 -4.63 -15.73
C GLN A 61 -5.46 -5.09 -16.27
N GLN A 62 -6.43 -5.39 -15.40
CA GLN A 62 -7.78 -5.76 -15.84
C GLN A 62 -8.48 -4.60 -16.59
N ALA A 63 -8.32 -3.37 -16.11
CA ALA A 63 -8.89 -2.19 -16.77
C ALA A 63 -8.22 -1.90 -18.13
N LEU A 64 -6.90 -2.08 -18.22
CA LEU A 64 -6.17 -2.00 -19.48
C LEU A 64 -6.64 -3.05 -20.48
N GLU A 65 -6.94 -4.25 -20.00
CA GLU A 65 -7.47 -5.31 -20.87
C GLU A 65 -8.86 -4.97 -21.39
N GLN A 66 -9.74 -4.40 -20.55
CA GLN A 66 -11.02 -3.86 -21.02
C GLN A 66 -10.85 -2.75 -22.07
N TYR A 67 -9.84 -1.88 -21.90
CA TYR A 67 -9.51 -0.88 -22.92
C TYR A 67 -9.06 -1.53 -24.23
N TYR A 68 -8.20 -2.54 -24.16
CA TYR A 68 -7.72 -3.27 -25.34
C TYR A 68 -8.87 -3.95 -26.08
N GLN A 69 -9.79 -4.60 -25.37
CA GLN A 69 -10.96 -5.24 -25.98
C GLN A 69 -11.86 -4.24 -26.72
N ALA A 70 -11.95 -3.00 -26.23
CA ALA A 70 -12.77 -1.95 -26.85
C ALA A 70 -12.08 -1.26 -28.04
N ASN A 71 -10.76 -1.10 -28.00
CA ASN A 71 -10.02 -0.24 -28.95
C ASN A 71 -9.02 -0.98 -29.85
N GLY A 72 -8.70 -2.25 -29.53
CA GLY A 72 -7.75 -3.08 -30.28
C GLY A 72 -6.27 -2.78 -30.03
N HIS A 73 -5.96 -1.88 -29.10
CA HIS A 73 -4.60 -1.52 -28.67
C HIS A 73 -4.64 -0.97 -27.24
N TYR A 74 -3.49 -0.83 -26.59
CA TYR A 74 -3.40 -0.20 -25.26
C TYR A 74 -3.31 1.34 -25.36
N PRO A 75 -3.61 2.09 -24.27
CA PRO A 75 -3.40 3.53 -24.24
C PRO A 75 -1.91 3.88 -24.40
N VAL A 76 -1.61 5.08 -24.90
CA VAL A 76 -0.22 5.55 -24.96
C VAL A 76 0.22 6.08 -23.60
N THR A 77 1.53 6.22 -23.41
CA THR A 77 2.07 6.80 -22.17
C THR A 77 2.31 8.29 -22.30
N SER A 78 1.92 9.02 -21.25
CA SER A 78 2.23 10.43 -21.08
C SER A 78 2.65 10.69 -19.63
N GLY A 79 3.92 11.01 -19.41
CA GLY A 79 4.47 11.26 -18.07
C GLY A 79 4.31 10.08 -17.10
N GLY A 80 4.43 8.84 -17.58
CA GLY A 80 4.25 7.63 -16.76
C GLY A 80 2.80 7.27 -16.43
N LYS A 81 1.84 7.85 -17.17
CA LYS A 81 0.40 7.66 -16.97
C LYS A 81 -0.25 7.19 -18.27
N MET A 82 -1.43 6.57 -18.14
CA MET A 82 -2.26 6.19 -19.28
C MET A 82 -2.84 7.43 -19.95
N GLN A 83 -2.61 7.60 -21.25
CA GLN A 83 -3.24 8.60 -22.08
C GLN A 83 -4.07 7.90 -23.17
N CYS A 84 -5.30 8.35 -23.34
CA CYS A 84 -6.18 7.86 -24.38
C CYS A 84 -5.56 8.10 -25.76
N ASN A 85 -5.72 7.13 -26.66
CA ASN A 85 -5.28 7.25 -28.05
C ASN A 85 -6.33 6.65 -28.98
N THR A 86 -7.56 7.15 -28.89
CA THR A 86 -8.70 6.73 -29.71
C THR A 86 -8.98 7.80 -30.77
N THR A 87 -9.79 7.47 -31.79
CA THR A 87 -10.18 8.42 -32.84
C THR A 87 -10.86 9.68 -32.28
N THR A 88 -11.58 9.56 -31.16
CA THR A 88 -12.34 10.64 -30.53
C THR A 88 -11.61 11.31 -29.36
N ASP A 89 -10.53 10.71 -28.87
CA ASP A 89 -9.81 11.17 -27.68
C ASP A 89 -8.35 10.70 -27.69
N THR A 90 -7.44 11.64 -27.94
CA THR A 90 -5.99 11.43 -28.01
C THR A 90 -5.21 12.17 -26.94
N THR A 91 -5.91 12.92 -26.06
CA THR A 91 -5.27 13.89 -25.14
C THR A 91 -5.61 13.67 -23.68
N THR A 92 -6.67 12.90 -23.36
CA THR A 92 -7.05 12.65 -21.98
C THR A 92 -5.99 11.81 -21.27
N VAL A 93 -5.30 12.42 -20.30
CA VAL A 93 -4.33 11.75 -19.42
C VAL A 93 -5.01 11.37 -18.11
N THR A 94 -4.94 10.09 -17.76
CA THR A 94 -5.49 9.56 -16.52
C THR A 94 -4.51 9.77 -15.38
N SER A 95 -4.91 10.59 -14.40
CA SER A 95 -4.12 10.75 -13.16
C SER A 95 -4.35 9.57 -12.21
N TRP A 96 -3.30 9.17 -11.48
CA TRP A 96 -3.44 8.24 -10.34
C TRP A 96 -4.37 8.84 -9.28
N GLY A 97 -5.32 8.04 -8.77
CA GLY A 97 -6.46 8.50 -7.97
C GLY A 97 -7.62 9.10 -8.78
N GLY A 98 -7.45 9.29 -10.09
CA GLY A 98 -8.46 9.82 -11.01
C GLY A 98 -9.37 8.74 -11.60
N THR A 99 -10.07 9.07 -12.67
CA THR A 99 -10.91 8.12 -13.43
C THR A 99 -10.22 7.80 -14.75
N PHE A 100 -10.06 6.51 -15.05
CA PHE A 100 -9.62 6.06 -16.37
C PHE A 100 -10.83 6.07 -17.30
N ILE A 101 -10.95 7.12 -18.12
CA ILE A 101 -12.03 7.34 -19.07
C ILE A 101 -11.45 7.75 -20.42
N CYS A 102 -11.89 7.10 -21.50
CA CYS A 102 -11.52 7.45 -22.88
C CYS A 102 -12.74 7.38 -23.78
N GLY A 103 -12.94 8.38 -24.64
CA GLY A 103 -14.07 8.38 -25.58
C GLY A 103 -15.44 8.23 -24.91
N GLY A 104 -15.59 8.72 -23.67
CA GLY A 104 -16.81 8.58 -22.86
C GLY A 104 -16.99 7.23 -22.14
N THR A 105 -16.13 6.24 -22.39
CA THR A 105 -16.17 4.94 -21.71
C THR A 105 -15.25 4.94 -20.49
N THR A 106 -15.79 4.57 -19.32
CA THR A 106 -15.03 4.46 -18.07
C THR A 106 -14.54 3.02 -17.89
N TYR A 107 -13.23 2.84 -17.76
CA TYR A 107 -12.59 1.54 -17.55
C TYR A 107 -12.24 1.29 -16.08
N MET A 108 -11.97 2.35 -15.30
CA MET A 108 -11.65 2.23 -13.87
C MET A 108 -11.94 3.52 -13.10
N LYS A 109 -12.53 3.41 -11.90
CA LYS A 109 -12.81 4.55 -11.02
C LYS A 109 -12.80 4.16 -9.52
N PRO A 110 -11.91 4.74 -8.69
CA PRO A 110 -10.71 5.46 -9.08
C PRO A 110 -9.62 4.50 -9.59
N VAL A 111 -8.70 5.00 -10.41
CA VAL A 111 -7.42 4.33 -10.60
C VAL A 111 -6.65 4.41 -9.28
N PRO A 112 -6.14 3.29 -8.73
CA PRO A 112 -5.44 3.30 -7.46
C PRO A 112 -4.24 4.25 -7.44
N LYS A 113 -3.89 4.68 -6.23
CA LYS A 113 -2.72 5.49 -5.94
C LYS A 113 -1.78 4.72 -5.04
N ASP A 114 -0.48 4.98 -5.13
CA ASP A 114 0.47 4.30 -4.24
C ASP A 114 0.11 4.56 -2.75
N PRO A 115 0.05 3.53 -1.89
CA PRO A 115 -0.29 3.68 -0.48
C PRO A 115 0.66 4.58 0.31
N ALA A 116 1.90 4.73 -0.16
CA ALA A 116 2.89 5.65 0.38
C ALA A 116 3.16 6.80 -0.59
N PHE A 117 2.16 7.20 -1.38
CA PHE A 117 2.28 8.32 -2.30
C PHE A 117 2.74 9.57 -1.55
N ASP A 118 3.79 10.17 -2.09
CA ASP A 118 4.32 11.44 -1.66
C ASP A 118 4.50 12.34 -2.88
N PRO A 119 3.84 13.51 -2.92
CA PRO A 119 3.89 14.42 -4.06
C PRO A 119 5.30 14.99 -4.31
N SER A 120 6.18 14.96 -3.31
CA SER A 120 7.56 15.45 -3.43
C SER A 120 8.51 14.44 -4.09
N SER A 121 8.15 13.14 -4.10
CA SER A 121 9.02 12.06 -4.59
C SER A 121 8.45 11.26 -5.77
N ASN A 122 7.25 11.62 -6.26
CA ASN A 122 6.57 11.00 -7.41
C ASN A 122 6.57 9.46 -7.37
N LYS A 123 6.41 8.90 -6.16
CA LYS A 123 6.36 7.45 -5.88
C LYS A 123 5.05 6.78 -6.32
N ASP A 124 4.28 7.42 -7.18
CA ASP A 124 3.07 6.83 -7.75
C ASP A 124 3.41 5.66 -8.68
N TYR A 125 2.41 4.90 -9.10
CA TYR A 125 2.59 3.88 -10.14
C TYR A 125 3.10 4.48 -11.45
N TYR A 126 3.63 3.64 -12.32
CA TYR A 126 4.14 4.05 -13.62
C TYR A 126 3.60 3.12 -14.68
N TYR A 127 3.12 3.73 -15.77
CA TYR A 127 2.64 3.07 -16.95
C TYR A 127 3.53 3.45 -18.13
N ASP A 128 3.89 2.47 -18.95
CA ASP A 128 4.67 2.64 -20.17
C ASP A 128 4.07 1.81 -21.31
N SER A 129 3.83 2.43 -22.46
CA SER A 129 3.36 1.79 -23.69
C SER A 129 3.55 2.74 -24.85
N ALA A 130 3.97 2.18 -25.99
CA ALA A 130 4.03 2.87 -27.27
C ALA A 130 2.67 2.94 -27.99
N GLY A 131 1.56 2.58 -27.33
CA GLY A 131 0.23 2.50 -27.95
C GLY A 131 0.05 1.29 -28.87
N SER A 132 0.80 0.22 -28.59
CA SER A 132 0.78 -1.04 -29.33
C SER A 132 0.05 -2.13 -28.53
N ASN A 133 0.38 -3.39 -28.77
CA ASN A 133 -0.14 -4.55 -28.05
C ASN A 133 0.63 -4.87 -26.77
N SER A 134 1.56 -4.01 -26.37
CA SER A 134 2.37 -4.20 -25.18
C SER A 134 2.36 -3.00 -24.25
N TYR A 135 2.50 -3.28 -22.96
CA TYR A 135 2.65 -2.26 -21.94
C TYR A 135 3.45 -2.79 -20.75
N LYS A 136 3.96 -1.86 -19.93
CA LYS A 136 4.57 -2.11 -18.64
C LYS A 136 3.85 -1.29 -17.57
N LEU A 137 3.52 -1.92 -16.46
CA LEU A 137 3.02 -1.30 -15.24
C LEU A 137 4.03 -1.56 -14.13
N SER A 138 4.46 -0.54 -13.39
CA SER A 138 5.49 -0.71 -12.37
C SER A 138 5.27 0.12 -11.11
N ALA A 139 5.79 -0.42 -10.00
CA ALA A 139 5.77 0.18 -8.67
C ALA A 139 7.14 0.02 -7.99
N THR A 140 7.40 0.84 -6.98
CA THR A 140 8.54 0.65 -6.09
C THR A 140 8.05 -0.04 -4.82
N VAL A 141 8.41 -1.30 -4.64
CA VAL A 141 8.16 -2.04 -3.40
C VAL A 141 9.18 -1.64 -2.34
N GLU A 142 8.74 -1.57 -1.09
CA GLU A 142 9.56 -1.10 0.04
C GLU A 142 10.40 -2.23 0.65
N ASN A 143 9.88 -3.45 0.66
CA ASN A 143 10.59 -4.61 1.18
C ASN A 143 11.67 -5.09 0.19
N LYS A 144 12.95 -4.85 0.51
CA LYS A 144 14.10 -5.32 -0.27
C LYS A 144 14.26 -6.84 -0.32
N ASN A 145 13.70 -7.55 0.66
CA ASN A 145 13.78 -9.01 0.75
C ASN A 145 12.58 -9.70 0.08
N ASP A 146 11.67 -8.96 -0.54
CA ASP A 146 10.56 -9.55 -1.31
C ASP A 146 11.14 -10.29 -2.54
N SER A 147 10.67 -11.50 -2.81
CA SER A 147 11.18 -12.32 -3.92
C SER A 147 10.90 -11.72 -5.30
N GLU A 148 9.91 -10.84 -5.39
CA GLU A 148 9.52 -10.14 -6.62
C GLU A 148 10.13 -8.73 -6.68
N ASN A 149 10.97 -8.35 -5.72
CA ASN A 149 11.76 -7.12 -5.76
C ASN A 149 13.04 -7.36 -6.58
N THR A 150 13.27 -6.56 -7.61
CA THR A 150 14.44 -6.70 -8.49
C THR A 150 15.76 -6.31 -7.87
N ASP A 151 15.75 -5.54 -6.79
CA ASP A 151 16.95 -5.21 -6.00
C ASP A 151 17.30 -6.34 -5.00
N ASN A 152 16.46 -7.38 -4.88
CA ASN A 152 16.75 -8.52 -4.04
C ASN A 152 17.96 -9.29 -4.64
N PRO A 153 19.01 -9.59 -3.85
CA PRO A 153 20.15 -10.37 -4.34
C PRO A 153 19.79 -11.78 -4.81
N ASN A 154 18.61 -12.29 -4.45
CA ASN A 154 18.07 -13.58 -4.89
C ASN A 154 16.98 -13.42 -5.97
N TYR A 155 16.83 -12.24 -6.57
CA TYR A 155 15.87 -12.04 -7.64
C TYR A 155 16.21 -12.95 -8.83
N SER A 156 15.20 -13.68 -9.30
CA SER A 156 15.26 -14.44 -10.53
C SER A 156 14.19 -13.90 -11.47
N LEU A 157 14.51 -13.80 -12.76
CA LEU A 157 13.56 -13.36 -13.78
C LEU A 157 12.35 -14.29 -13.76
N ASN A 158 11.22 -13.77 -13.27
CA ASN A 158 9.98 -14.50 -13.27
C ASN A 158 9.29 -14.33 -14.64
N PRO A 159 8.93 -15.41 -15.35
CA PRO A 159 8.24 -15.30 -16.64
C PRO A 159 6.86 -14.60 -16.55
N THR A 160 6.31 -14.38 -15.36
CA THR A 160 5.11 -13.55 -15.15
C THR A 160 5.43 -12.06 -14.86
N LEU A 161 6.70 -11.70 -14.65
CA LEU A 161 7.20 -10.33 -14.38
C LEU A 161 8.39 -10.01 -15.32
N PRO A 162 8.19 -9.97 -16.65
CA PRO A 162 9.25 -10.06 -17.65
C PRO A 162 9.95 -8.72 -17.99
N CYS A 163 9.67 -7.64 -17.25
CA CYS A 163 10.37 -6.37 -17.45
C CYS A 163 11.52 -6.22 -16.46
N ASP A 164 12.59 -5.58 -16.91
CA ASP A 164 13.55 -4.91 -16.04
C ASP A 164 12.89 -3.62 -15.51
N PRO A 165 12.46 -3.58 -14.23
CA PRO A 165 11.80 -2.42 -13.66
C PRO A 165 12.80 -1.38 -13.14
N THR A 166 14.11 -1.66 -13.16
CA THR A 166 15.10 -0.71 -12.63
C THR A 166 15.12 0.64 -13.39
N VAL A 167 14.47 0.70 -14.56
CA VAL A 167 14.13 1.94 -15.25
C VAL A 167 13.34 2.86 -14.30
N ASN A 168 13.95 4.00 -13.96
CA ASN A 168 13.42 4.99 -13.01
C ASN A 168 13.29 4.50 -11.55
N GLY A 169 14.06 3.50 -11.13
CA GLY A 169 14.11 3.04 -9.74
C GLY A 169 12.86 2.29 -9.28
N ARG A 170 12.15 1.63 -10.20
CA ARG A 170 11.02 0.74 -9.88
C ARG A 170 11.57 -0.66 -9.62
N THR A 171 10.90 -1.40 -8.73
CA THR A 171 11.41 -2.68 -8.24
C THR A 171 10.44 -3.83 -8.41
N TYR A 172 9.23 -3.54 -8.91
CA TYR A 172 8.20 -4.52 -9.24
C TYR A 172 7.45 -4.08 -10.50
N CYS A 173 7.14 -5.01 -11.40
CA CYS A 173 6.40 -4.67 -12.62
C CYS A 173 5.58 -5.82 -13.20
N VAL A 174 4.49 -5.47 -13.88
CA VAL A 174 3.58 -6.35 -14.61
C VAL A 174 3.60 -5.92 -16.07
N ILE A 175 3.62 -6.85 -17.01
CA ILE A 175 3.56 -6.52 -18.45
C ILE A 175 2.48 -7.32 -19.15
N ASN A 176 2.04 -6.76 -20.28
CA ASN A 176 1.56 -7.56 -21.40
C ASN A 176 2.61 -7.46 -22.51
N PRO A 177 3.30 -8.56 -22.89
CA PRO A 177 4.33 -8.54 -23.91
C PRO A 177 3.78 -8.38 -25.33
#